data_AF-A0A538P8X8-F1
#
_entry.id   AF-A0A538P8X8-F1
#
_cell.length_a   1.000
_cell.length_b   1.000
_cell.length_c   1.000
_cell.angle_alpha   90.00
_cell.angle_beta   90.00
_cell.angle_gamma   90.00
#
_symmetry.space_group_name_H-M   'P 1'
#
loop_
_entity.id
_entity.type
_entity.pdbx_description
1 polymer ?
#
loop_
_entity_poly.entity_id
_entity_poly.type
_entity_poly.pdbx_seq_one_letter_code
_entity_poly.pdbx_strand_id
1 'polypeptide(L)'
;MPVTYRYHLRLADPWRLDVSGQTCIVLAPGIRSSLPPAIHTDKLEKNSDAGWGRFNAREQMAELEKSITPTLSGYASDPKHLALVREQCRQTVAEFVKTWLLKEDQWRTDRFHTIKVIFSDETDAIPDRVEPTLQLK
;
A
#
# COMPACT_ATOMS: atom_id res chain seq x y z
N MET A 1 -3.32 15.07 -16.47
CA MET A 1 -3.53 15.11 -15.01
C MET A 1 -2.62 14.13 -14.29
N PRO A 2 -1.47 14.55 -13.77
CA PRO A 2 -0.67 13.73 -12.88
C PRO A 2 -1.32 13.66 -11.49
N VAL A 3 -1.26 12.48 -10.87
CA VAL A 3 -1.80 12.20 -9.54
C VAL A 3 -0.75 11.39 -8.77
N THR A 4 -0.53 11.71 -7.51
CA THR A 4 0.36 10.93 -6.64
C THR A 4 -0.45 10.08 -5.67
N TYR A 5 -0.28 8.76 -5.80
CA TYR A 5 -0.86 7.77 -4.89
C TYR A 5 0.12 7.46 -3.76
N ARG A 6 -0.31 7.64 -2.52
CA ARG A 6 0.49 7.33 -1.33
C ARG A 6 -0.14 6.20 -0.56
N TYR A 7 0.64 5.19 -0.23
CA TYR A 7 0.24 4.07 0.60
C TYR A 7 0.90 4.15 1.96
N HIS A 8 0.20 3.69 2.99
CA HIS A 8 0.71 3.68 4.35
C HIS A 8 0.25 2.43 5.10
N LEU A 9 1.00 2.11 6.15
CA LEU A 9 0.73 1.03 7.07
C LEU A 9 0.60 1.62 8.47
N ARG A 10 -0.49 1.31 9.17
CA ARG A 10 -0.74 1.86 10.51
C ARG A 10 0.00 1.02 11.53
N LEU A 11 1.11 1.55 12.06
CA LEU A 11 1.92 0.82 13.05
C LEU A 11 1.17 0.50 14.35
N ALA A 12 0.13 1.26 14.69
CA ALA A 12 -0.71 1.00 15.86
C ALA A 12 -1.74 -0.12 15.66
N ASP A 13 -1.98 -0.57 14.41
CA ASP A 13 -2.85 -1.72 14.15
C ASP A 13 -2.14 -3.01 14.67
N PRO A 14 -2.88 -4.09 14.96
CA PRO A 14 -2.30 -5.28 15.60
C PRO A 14 -1.20 -5.96 14.77
N TRP A 15 -0.10 -6.29 15.44
CA TRP A 15 1.00 -7.11 14.91
C TRP A 15 1.02 -8.45 15.61
N ARG A 16 1.37 -9.52 14.89
CA ARG A 16 1.73 -10.80 15.53
C ARG A 16 3.05 -11.28 14.95
N LEU A 17 3.95 -11.68 15.84
CA LEU A 17 5.21 -12.30 15.46
C LEU A 17 5.21 -13.71 16.03
N ASP A 18 5.51 -14.67 15.17
CA ASP A 18 5.67 -16.07 15.55
C ASP A 18 7.01 -16.58 15.01
N VAL A 19 7.63 -17.53 15.72
CA VAL A 19 8.86 -18.19 15.26
C VAL A 19 8.64 -19.67 15.22
N SER A 20 8.69 -20.21 14.00
CA SER A 20 8.65 -21.64 13.75
C SER A 20 10.02 -22.09 13.25
N GLY A 21 10.75 -22.82 14.10
CA GLY A 21 12.13 -23.25 13.83
C GLY A 21 13.07 -22.05 13.63
N GLN A 22 13.58 -21.89 12.40
CA GLN A 22 14.48 -20.80 12.01
C GLN A 22 13.78 -19.71 11.18
N THR A 23 12.45 -19.71 11.13
CA THR A 23 11.66 -18.73 10.37
C THR A 23 10.85 -17.85 11.31
N CYS A 24 11.05 -16.53 11.21
CA CYS A 24 10.21 -15.53 11.83
C CYS A 24 9.06 -15.16 10.88
N ILE A 25 7.84 -15.44 11.30
CA ILE A 25 6.61 -15.10 10.59
C ILE A 25 6.05 -13.83 11.22
N VAL A 26 5.93 -12.79 10.41
CA VAL A 26 5.41 -11.48 10.80
C VAL A 26 4.06 -11.29 10.14
N LEU A 27 3.01 -11.23 10.96
CA LEU A 27 1.69 -10.78 10.53
C LEU A 27 1.61 -9.26 10.73
N ALA A 28 1.78 -8.53 9.64
CA ALA A 28 1.72 -7.07 9.60
C ALA A 28 0.30 -6.58 9.26
N PRO A 29 -0.10 -5.38 9.72
CA PRO A 29 -1.34 -4.75 9.30
C PRO A 29 -1.42 -4.53 7.79
N GLY A 30 -2.64 -4.53 7.24
CA GLY A 30 -2.87 -4.32 5.82
C GLY A 30 -2.47 -2.93 5.31
N ILE A 31 -2.07 -2.88 4.04
CA ILE A 31 -1.67 -1.65 3.36
C ILE A 31 -2.92 -0.82 3.03
N ARG A 32 -2.86 0.49 3.30
CA ARG A 32 -3.97 1.41 3.07
C ARG A 32 -3.58 2.52 2.09
N SER A 33 -4.51 2.91 1.24
CA SER A 33 -4.38 4.12 0.43
C SER A 33 -4.60 5.37 1.30
N SER A 34 -3.79 6.40 1.06
CA SER A 34 -3.99 7.72 1.67
C SER A 34 -5.00 8.48 0.82
N LEU A 35 -6.19 8.70 1.36
CA LEU A 35 -7.27 9.40 0.67
C LEU A 35 -7.52 10.78 1.31
N PRO A 36 -7.87 11.81 0.51
CA PRO A 36 -7.88 11.80 -0.96
C PRO A 36 -6.46 11.81 -1.55
N PRO A 37 -6.27 11.30 -2.78
CA PRO A 37 -4.96 11.34 -3.44
C PRO A 37 -4.56 12.78 -3.78
N ALA A 38 -3.24 13.04 -3.85
CA ALA A 38 -2.74 14.37 -4.17
C ALA A 38 -2.86 14.63 -5.68
N ILE A 39 -3.63 15.65 -6.04
CA ILE A 39 -3.89 16.06 -7.41
C ILE A 39 -3.00 17.25 -7.75
N HIS A 40 -2.21 17.13 -8.81
CA HIS A 40 -1.34 18.21 -9.31
C HIS A 40 -2.16 19.15 -10.20
N THR A 41 -2.79 20.15 -9.58
CA THR A 41 -3.68 21.11 -10.25
C THR A 41 -2.92 22.07 -11.19
N ASP A 42 -1.62 22.23 -10.99
CA ASP A 42 -0.71 22.99 -11.88
C ASP A 42 -0.63 22.38 -13.29
N LYS A 43 -0.94 21.09 -13.43
CA LYS A 43 -0.92 20.35 -14.71
C LYS A 43 -2.32 19.91 -15.14
N LEU A 44 -3.36 20.58 -14.65
CA LEU A 44 -4.76 20.36 -15.04
C LEU A 44 -5.06 21.12 -16.33
N GLU A 45 -5.44 20.37 -17.36
CA GLU A 45 -5.94 20.91 -18.63
C GLU A 45 -7.44 20.62 -18.74
N LYS A 46 -8.22 21.61 -19.22
CA LYS A 46 -9.68 21.52 -19.37
C LYS A 46 -10.03 21.76 -20.84
N ASN A 47 -10.56 20.74 -21.50
CA ASN A 47 -10.97 20.78 -22.91
C ASN A 47 -12.44 20.37 -23.05
N SER A 48 -13.16 20.94 -24.02
CA SER A 48 -14.57 20.63 -24.28
C SER A 48 -14.86 20.68 -25.78
N ASP A 49 -15.01 19.51 -26.41
CA ASP A 49 -15.22 19.39 -27.86
C ASP A 49 -16.71 19.29 -28.27
N ALA A 50 -17.64 19.20 -27.31
CA ALA A 50 -19.06 19.06 -27.56
C ALA A 50 -19.88 20.11 -26.78
N GLY A 51 -20.72 20.88 -27.50
CA GLY A 51 -21.67 21.80 -26.88
C GLY A 51 -22.57 22.51 -27.89
N TRP A 52 -23.80 22.02 -28.05
CA TRP A 52 -24.88 22.83 -28.63
C TRP A 52 -25.27 23.87 -27.57
N GLY A 53 -24.60 25.03 -27.61
CA GLY A 53 -24.78 26.14 -26.68
C GLY A 53 -23.76 26.16 -25.53
N ARG A 54 -23.19 27.35 -25.28
CA ARG A 54 -22.18 27.65 -24.24
C ARG A 54 -22.66 27.36 -22.80
N PHE A 55 -23.96 27.19 -22.58
CA PHE A 55 -24.57 26.97 -21.27
C PHE A 55 -24.41 25.51 -20.79
N ASN A 56 -24.65 24.52 -21.66
CA ASN A 56 -24.47 23.11 -21.30
C ASN A 56 -23.00 22.75 -21.03
N ALA A 57 -22.06 23.33 -21.79
CA ALA A 57 -20.64 23.02 -21.64
C ALA A 57 -20.09 23.37 -20.24
N ARG A 58 -20.58 24.45 -19.61
CA ARG A 58 -20.10 24.91 -18.30
C ARG A 58 -20.64 24.04 -17.16
N GLU A 59 -21.90 23.63 -17.25
CA GLU A 59 -22.52 22.71 -16.29
C GLU A 59 -21.88 21.31 -16.38
N GLN A 60 -21.71 20.78 -17.61
CA GLN A 60 -21.04 19.50 -17.86
C GLN A 60 -19.59 19.49 -17.35
N MET A 61 -18.86 20.60 -17.55
CA MET A 61 -17.50 20.74 -17.02
C MET A 61 -17.47 20.76 -15.49
N ALA A 62 -18.40 21.49 -14.85
CA ALA A 62 -18.49 21.54 -13.40
C ALA A 62 -18.86 20.17 -12.79
N GLU A 63 -19.70 19.40 -13.47
CA GLU A 63 -20.02 18.03 -13.08
C GLU A 63 -18.81 17.09 -13.23
N LEU A 64 -18.08 17.20 -14.34
CA LEU A 64 -16.84 16.45 -14.57
C LEU A 64 -15.79 16.75 -13.50
N GLU A 65 -15.61 18.01 -13.13
CA GLU A 65 -14.65 18.40 -12.08
C GLU A 65 -14.99 17.76 -10.73
N LYS A 66 -16.28 17.65 -10.40
CA LYS A 66 -16.73 16.98 -9.17
C LYS A 66 -16.48 15.48 -9.17
N SER A 67 -16.44 14.83 -10.34
CA SER A 67 -16.22 13.39 -10.44
C SER A 67 -14.73 12.99 -10.35
N ILE A 68 -13.80 13.92 -10.57
CA ILE A 68 -12.35 13.65 -10.51
C ILE A 68 -11.93 13.00 -9.19
N THR A 69 -12.22 13.61 -8.05
CA THR A 69 -11.77 13.11 -6.74
C THR A 69 -12.36 11.74 -6.38
N PRO A 70 -13.68 11.48 -6.55
CA PRO A 70 -14.25 10.15 -6.39
C PRO A 70 -13.61 9.10 -7.28
N THR A 71 -13.41 9.39 -8.56
CA THR A 71 -12.80 8.46 -9.52
C THR A 71 -11.36 8.11 -9.13
N LEU A 72 -10.55 9.11 -8.81
CA LEU A 72 -9.16 8.89 -8.39
C LEU A 72 -9.05 8.16 -7.05
N SER A 73 -9.98 8.41 -6.12
CA SER A 73 -10.05 7.68 -4.85
C SER A 73 -10.43 6.21 -5.06
N GLY A 74 -11.29 5.93 -6.05
CA GLY A 74 -11.61 4.59 -6.50
C GLY A 74 -10.36 3.87 -7.03
N TYR A 75 -9.59 4.51 -7.90
CA TYR A 75 -8.33 3.94 -8.42
C TYR A 75 -7.29 3.70 -7.32
N ALA A 76 -7.14 4.63 -6.38
CA ALA A 76 -6.22 4.49 -5.25
C ALA A 76 -6.54 3.25 -4.39
N SER A 77 -7.81 2.87 -4.33
CA SER A 77 -8.32 1.77 -3.49
C SER A 77 -8.52 0.47 -4.26
N ASP A 78 -8.22 0.45 -5.57
CA ASP A 78 -8.31 -0.75 -6.38
C ASP A 78 -7.27 -1.79 -5.90
N PRO A 79 -7.70 -3.03 -5.59
CA PRO A 79 -6.80 -4.11 -5.22
C PRO A 79 -5.63 -4.33 -6.19
N LYS A 80 -5.81 -4.06 -7.49
CA LYS A 80 -4.75 -4.19 -8.50
C LYS A 80 -3.63 -3.17 -8.26
N HIS A 81 -3.97 -1.93 -7.91
CA HIS A 81 -2.99 -0.89 -7.60
C HIS A 81 -2.27 -1.18 -6.28
N LEU A 82 -3.00 -1.69 -5.27
CA LEU A 82 -2.40 -2.14 -4.01
C LEU A 82 -1.42 -3.30 -4.23
N ALA A 83 -1.73 -4.23 -5.12
CA ALA A 83 -0.85 -5.35 -5.43
C ALA A 83 0.51 -4.90 -6.01
N LEU A 84 0.56 -3.82 -6.79
CA LEU A 84 1.80 -3.30 -7.36
C LEU A 84 2.79 -2.79 -6.30
N VAL A 85 2.28 -2.19 -5.22
CA VAL A 85 3.12 -1.66 -4.13
C VAL A 85 3.38 -2.68 -3.04
N ARG A 86 2.59 -3.76 -2.99
CA ARG A 86 2.60 -4.72 -1.89
C ARG A 86 3.96 -5.36 -1.69
N GLU A 87 4.64 -5.77 -2.77
CA GLU A 87 5.93 -6.45 -2.64
C GLU A 87 7.04 -5.52 -2.15
N GLN A 88 7.06 -4.27 -2.63
CA GLN A 88 8.00 -3.27 -2.13
C GLN A 88 7.74 -2.95 -0.64
N CYS A 89 6.46 -2.84 -0.25
CA CYS A 89 6.08 -2.70 1.16
C CYS A 89 6.52 -3.92 1.98
N ARG A 90 6.39 -5.15 1.44
CA ARG A 90 6.77 -6.39 2.12
C ARG A 90 8.25 -6.38 2.48
N GLN A 91 9.10 -6.00 1.53
CA GLN A 91 10.55 -5.88 1.75
C GLN A 91 10.88 -4.80 2.80
N THR A 92 10.25 -3.63 2.70
CA THR A 92 10.46 -2.53 3.65
C THR A 92 10.06 -2.92 5.08
N VAL A 93 8.93 -3.62 5.24
CA VAL A 93 8.48 -4.12 6.55
C VAL A 93 9.43 -5.19 7.07
N ALA A 94 9.92 -6.08 6.21
CA ALA A 94 10.88 -7.11 6.62
C ALA A 94 12.20 -6.49 7.11
N GLU A 95 12.70 -5.44 6.46
CA GLU A 95 13.88 -4.70 6.89
C GLU A 95 13.65 -3.94 8.20
N PHE A 96 12.47 -3.33 8.35
CA PHE A 96 12.07 -2.68 9.59
C PHE A 96 12.06 -3.68 10.77
N VAL A 97 11.40 -4.83 10.60
CA VAL A 97 11.33 -5.87 11.63
C VAL A 97 12.70 -6.46 11.92
N LYS A 98 13.52 -6.73 10.89
CA LYS A 98 14.92 -7.13 11.06
C LYS A 98 15.67 -6.15 11.96
N THR A 99 15.60 -4.86 11.63
CA THR A 99 16.33 -3.81 12.36
C THR A 99 15.81 -3.69 13.80
N TRP A 100 14.50 -3.79 14.00
CA TRP A 100 13.88 -3.73 15.31
C TRP A 100 14.25 -4.94 16.19
N LEU A 101 14.14 -6.16 15.66
CA LEU A 101 14.52 -7.39 16.37
C LEU A 101 16.01 -7.44 16.72
N LEU A 102 16.89 -6.98 15.83
CA LEU A 102 18.33 -6.88 16.11
C LEU A 102 18.66 -5.84 17.18
N LYS A 103 17.89 -4.75 17.27
CA LYS A 103 18.13 -3.67 18.25
C LYS A 103 17.64 -4.02 19.66
N GLU A 104 16.55 -4.78 19.78
CA GLU A 104 15.98 -5.04 21.10
C GLU A 104 16.75 -6.08 21.94
N ASP A 105 17.77 -6.76 21.39
CA ASP A 105 18.62 -7.81 22.03
C ASP A 105 17.85 -8.95 22.74
N GLN A 106 16.52 -8.88 22.78
CA GLN A 106 15.60 -9.89 23.28
C GLN A 106 15.58 -11.13 22.36
N TRP A 107 16.04 -10.99 21.12
CA TRP A 107 16.01 -12.02 20.09
C TRP A 107 17.44 -12.30 19.61
N ARG A 108 18.12 -13.26 20.25
CA ARG A 108 19.47 -13.67 19.85
C ARG A 108 19.50 -14.07 18.37
N THR A 109 20.47 -13.54 17.64
CA THR A 109 20.72 -13.72 16.19
C THR A 109 20.69 -15.18 15.72
N ASP A 110 20.91 -16.12 16.63
CA ASP A 110 21.05 -17.55 16.36
C ASP A 110 19.71 -18.31 16.21
N ARG A 111 18.56 -17.67 16.46
CA ARG A 111 17.25 -18.36 16.45
C ARG A 111 16.47 -18.28 15.14
N PHE A 112 16.74 -17.34 14.25
CA PHE A 112 16.03 -17.26 12.96
C PHE A 112 16.93 -16.73 11.85
N HIS A 113 16.85 -17.39 10.68
CA HIS A 113 17.62 -17.06 9.49
C HIS A 113 16.72 -16.51 8.37
N THR A 114 15.40 -16.59 8.56
CA THR A 114 14.42 -16.21 7.54
C THR A 114 13.34 -15.34 8.16
N ILE A 115 12.95 -14.26 7.47
CA ILE A 115 11.79 -13.43 7.81
C ILE A 115 10.76 -13.56 6.69
N LYS A 116 9.53 -13.91 7.07
CA LYS A 116 8.36 -13.95 6.19
C LYS A 116 7.37 -12.89 6.67
N VAL A 117 7.05 -11.92 5.82
CA VAL A 117 6.02 -10.91 6.12
C VAL A 117 4.74 -11.27 5.39
N ILE A 118 3.64 -11.30 6.11
CA ILE A 118 2.28 -11.54 5.59
C ILE A 118 1.43 -10.36 6.04
N PHE A 119 0.70 -9.75 5.11
CA PHE A 119 -0.23 -8.69 5.47
C PHE A 119 -1.59 -9.27 5.88
N SER A 120 -2.26 -8.62 6.84
CA SER A 120 -3.54 -9.10 7.38
C SER A 120 -4.67 -9.21 6.35
N ASP A 121 -4.56 -8.48 5.23
CA ASP A 121 -5.50 -8.51 4.10
C ASP A 121 -5.20 -9.64 3.09
N GLU A 122 -4.14 -10.42 3.29
CA GLU A 122 -3.80 -11.58 2.45
C GLU A 122 -4.48 -12.85 2.98
N THR A 123 -5.72 -13.08 2.55
CA THR A 123 -6.54 -14.25 2.97
C THR A 123 -5.95 -15.60 2.55
N ASP A 124 -5.12 -15.65 1.50
CA ASP A 124 -4.53 -16.88 0.94
C ASP A 124 -3.10 -17.19 1.43
N ALA A 125 -2.54 -16.34 2.30
CA ALA A 125 -1.16 -16.48 2.76
C ALA A 125 -1.04 -17.50 3.90
N ILE A 126 -1.00 -18.79 3.55
CA ILE A 126 -0.59 -19.85 4.49
C ILE A 126 0.92 -19.68 4.75
N PRO A 127 1.40 -19.59 6.01
CA PRO A 127 2.81 -19.32 6.32
C PRO A 127 3.82 -20.26 5.66
N ASP A 128 3.42 -21.50 5.39
CA ASP A 128 4.23 -22.52 4.73
C ASP A 128 4.38 -22.32 3.20
N ARG A 129 3.48 -21.55 2.57
CA ARG A 129 3.50 -21.29 1.11
C ARG A 129 4.09 -19.96 0.72
N VAL A 130 4.31 -19.05 1.68
CA VAL A 130 4.90 -17.73 1.41
C VAL A 130 6.42 -17.88 1.30
N GLU A 131 6.97 -17.40 0.19
CA GLU A 131 8.41 -17.36 -0.03
C GLU A 131 9.11 -16.46 1.00
N PRO A 132 10.37 -16.77 1.37
CA PRO A 132 11.13 -15.96 2.31
C PRO A 132 11.30 -14.53 1.79
N THR A 133 10.81 -13.55 2.54
CA THR A 133 10.95 -12.13 2.18
C THR A 133 12.38 -11.65 2.36
N LEU A 134 13.04 -12.08 3.44
CA LEU A 134 14.45 -11.81 3.68
C LEU A 134 15.13 -13.05 4.25
N GLN A 135 16.35 -13.31 3.80
CA GLN A 135 17.27 -14.27 4.42
C GLN A 135 18.39 -13.52 5.12
N LEU A 136 18.62 -13.86 6.38
CA LEU A 136 19.72 -13.36 7.19
C LEU A 136 20.92 -14.31 6.97
N LYS A 137 22.05 -13.74 6.53
CA LYS A 137 23.33 -14.45 6.40
C LYS A 137 24.06 -14.50 7.73
#